data_AF-A0A1F7WE15-F1
#
_entry.id   AF-A0A1F7WE15-F1
#
_cell.length_a   1.000
_cell.length_b   1.000
_cell.length_c   1.000
_cell.angle_alpha   90.00
_cell.angle_beta   90.00
_cell.angle_gamma   90.00
#
_symmetry.space_group_name_H-M   'P 1'
#
loop_
_entity.id
_entity.type
_entity.pdbx_description
1 polymer ?
#
loop_
_entity_poly.entity_id
_entity_poly.type
_entity_poly.pdbx_seq_one_letter_code
_entity_poly.pdbx_strand_id
1 'polypeptide(L)' 'MLIDIAYFSIFGKPLIMYGGIVSLLFLLLTAVASKLTWKGKRLMSYQTHVRLAYLTVALVLLHGSLGLSLYF' A
#
# COMPACT_ATOMS: atom_id res chain seq x y z
N MET A 1 -4.07 -22.29 -0.93
CA MET A 1 -4.03 -21.50 0.33
C MET A 1 -3.83 -20.01 0.09
N LEU A 2 -2.73 -19.54 -0.50
CA LEU A 2 -2.56 -18.10 -0.79
C LEU A 2 -3.55 -17.58 -1.84
N ILE A 3 -3.87 -18.38 -2.86
CA ILE A 3 -4.90 -18.07 -3.85
C ILE A 3 -6.30 -17.92 -3.20
N ASP A 4 -6.63 -18.75 -2.22
CA ASP A 4 -7.90 -18.69 -1.49
C ASP A 4 -7.98 -17.40 -0.65
N ILE A 5 -6.84 -16.98 -0.07
CA ILE A 5 -6.73 -15.69 0.61
C ILE A 5 -6.87 -14.54 -0.40
N ALA A 6 -6.22 -14.61 -1.56
CA ALA A 6 -6.29 -13.57 -2.59
C ALA A 6 -7.72 -13.34 -3.09
N TYR A 7 -8.50 -14.40 -3.26
CA TYR A 7 -9.90 -14.37 -3.68
C TYR A 7 -10.91 -14.29 -2.54
N PHE A 8 -10.47 -14.22 -1.29
CA PHE A 8 -11.36 -14.07 -0.14
C PHE A 8 -12.26 -12.84 -0.35
N SER A 9 -13.57 -13.07 -0.37
CA SER A 9 -14.54 -12.03 -0.73
C SER A 9 -14.83 -11.13 0.46
N ILE A 10 -14.61 -9.83 0.28
CA ILE A 10 -14.98 -8.78 1.22
C ILE A 10 -15.91 -7.83 0.47
N PHE A 11 -17.12 -7.60 0.98
CA PHE A 11 -18.14 -6.76 0.33
C PHE A 11 -18.35 -7.05 -1.18
N GLY A 12 -18.23 -8.32 -1.59
CA GLY A 12 -18.47 -8.75 -2.98
C GLY A 12 -17.30 -8.52 -3.95
N LYS A 13 -16.11 -8.18 -3.45
CA LYS A 13 -14.87 -8.08 -4.24
C LYS A 13 -13.73 -8.86 -3.58
N PRO A 14 -12.74 -9.35 -4.35
CA PRO A 14 -11.68 -10.17 -3.79
C PRO A 14 -10.68 -9.32 -2.97
N LEU A 15 -10.13 -9.89 -1.90
CA LEU A 15 -9.16 -9.25 -1.01
C LEU A 15 -7.99 -8.63 -1.78
N ILE A 16 -7.50 -9.30 -2.82
CA ILE A 16 -6.40 -8.80 -3.65
C ILE A 16 -6.70 -7.43 -4.27
N MET A 17 -7.96 -7.15 -4.64
CA MET A 17 -8.37 -5.84 -5.17
C MET A 17 -8.19 -4.75 -4.12
N TYR A 18 -8.69 -4.99 -2.90
CA TYR A 18 -8.54 -4.03 -1.79
C TYR A 18 -7.08 -3.83 -1.41
N GLY A 19 -6.29 -4.92 -1.38
CA GLY A 19 -4.85 -4.86 -1.17
C GLY A 19 -4.14 -3.98 -2.19
N GLY A 20 -4.53 -4.05 -3.46
CA GLY A 20 -4.01 -3.19 -4.53
C GLY A 20 -4.38 -1.71 -4.34
N ILE A 21 -5.65 -1.42 -4.02
CA ILE A 21 -6.12 -0.05 -3.76
C ILE A 21 -5.36 0.56 -2.57
N VAL A 22 -5.29 -0.17 -1.45
CA VAL A 22 -4.59 0.30 -0.24
C VAL A 22 -3.10 0.52 -0.54
N SER A 23 -2.44 -0.43 -1.20
CA SER A 23 -1.03 -0.30 -1.55
C SER A 23 -0.76 0.92 -2.45
N LEU A 24 -1.62 1.15 -3.45
CA LEU A 24 -1.52 2.30 -4.35
C LEU A 24 -1.71 3.62 -3.60
N LEU A 25 -2.70 3.72 -2.71
CA LEU A 25 -2.93 4.93 -1.91
C LEU A 25 -1.73 5.24 -1.01
N PHE A 26 -1.15 4.22 -0.37
CA PHE A 26 0.05 4.38 0.44
C PHE A 26 1.28 4.78 -0.38
N LEU A 27 1.43 4.23 -1.58
CA LEU A 27 2.48 4.60 -2.52
C LEU A 27 2.36 6.06 -2.95
N LEU A 28 1.15 6.49 -3.35
CA LEU A 28 0.89 7.88 -3.72
C LEU A 28 1.13 8.82 -2.54
N LEU A 29 0.65 8.48 -1.34
CA LEU A 29 0.88 9.25 -0.13
C LEU A 29 2.38 9.39 0.16
N THR A 30 3.14 8.30 0.04
CA THR A 30 4.60 8.29 0.21
C THR A 30 5.27 9.19 -0.83
N ALA A 31 4.85 9.13 -2.09
CA ALA A 31 5.41 9.95 -3.16
C ALA A 31 5.18 11.45 -2.93
N VAL A 32 3.97 11.83 -2.51
CA VAL A 32 3.63 13.25 -2.26
C VAL A 32 4.09 13.77 -0.91
N ALA A 33 4.33 12.90 0.07
CA ALA A 33 4.77 13.27 1.42
C ALA A 33 6.03 14.14 1.44
N SER A 34 6.97 13.90 0.51
CA SER A 34 8.21 14.68 0.40
C SER A 34 7.98 16.14 -0.01
N LYS A 35 6.87 16.41 -0.72
CA LYS A 35 6.47 17.71 -1.30
C LYS A 35 5.37 18.40 -0.49
N LEU A 36 4.73 17.71 0.45
CA LEU A 36 3.62 18.24 1.21
C LEU A 36 4.12 19.29 2.21
N THR A 37 3.72 20.54 1.97
CA THR A 37 4.05 21.69 2.81
C THR A 37 2.79 22.50 3.08
N TRP A 38 2.65 23.06 4.28
CA TRP A 38 1.56 23.95 4.66
C TRP A 38 2.14 25.20 5.30
N LYS A 39 1.80 26.37 4.72
CA LYS A 39 2.34 27.68 5.17
C LYS A 39 3.88 27.69 5.26
N GLY A 40 4.55 27.07 4.29
CA GLY A 40 6.02 26.97 4.24
C GLY A 40 6.64 25.97 5.23
N LYS A 41 5.85 25.30 6.08
CA LYS A 41 6.32 24.24 6.96
C LYS A 41 6.07 22.88 6.32
N ARG A 42 7.06 21.99 6.41
CA ARG A 42 6.87 20.58 6.00
C ARG A 42 5.74 19.98 6.81
N LEU A 43 4.72 19.47 6.11
CA LEU A 43 3.56 18.83 6.73
C LEU A 43 3.95 17.49 7.36
N MET A 44 4.98 16.85 6.79
CA MET A 44 5.50 15.56 7.24
C MET A 44 6.99 15.67 7.51
N SER A 45 7.42 15.22 8.70
CA SER A 45 8.84 15.10 9.01
C SER A 45 9.48 13.98 8.18
N TYR A 46 10.79 14.07 7.96
CA TYR A 46 11.54 13.04 7.25
C TYR A 46 11.39 11.66 7.92
N GLN A 47 11.43 11.58 9.26
CA GLN A 47 11.23 10.32 9.98
C GLN A 47 9.85 9.71 9.71
N THR A 48 8.81 10.54 9.61
CA THR A 48 7.45 10.05 9.34
C THR A 48 7.34 9.56 7.90
N HIS A 49 7.94 10.27 6.93
CA HIS A 49 8.02 9.80 5.54
C HIS A 49 8.73 8.45 5.42
N VAL A 50 9.85 8.26 6.11
CA VAL A 50 10.58 6.98 6.13
C VAL A 50 9.74 5.86 6.74
N ARG A 51 9.03 6.11 7.85
CA ARG A 51 8.10 5.13 8.44
C ARG A 51 6.97 4.77 7.47
N LEU A 52 6.41 5.75 6.77
CA LEU A 52 5.38 5.54 5.77
C LEU A 52 5.91 4.73 4.58
N ALA A 53 7.14 4.98 4.14
CA ALA A 53 7.79 4.23 3.08
C ALA A 53 7.96 2.75 3.46
N TYR A 54 8.43 2.44 4.67
CA TYR A 54 8.53 1.05 5.14
C TYR A 54 7.18 0.34 5.14
N LEU A 55 6.13 1.00 5.63
CA LEU A 55 4.79 0.42 5.65
C LEU A 55 4.22 0.22 4.23
N THR A 56 4.50 1.15 3.33
CA THR A 56 4.13 1.04 1.90
C THR A 56 4.84 -0.14 1.25
N VAL A 57 6.15 -0.30 1.47
CA VAL A 57 6.92 -1.43 0.92
C VAL A 57 6.37 -2.76 1.45
N ALA A 58 6.05 -2.85 2.74
CA ALA A 58 5.45 -4.05 3.31
C ALA A 58 4.11 -4.39 2.65
N LEU A 59 3.22 -3.41 2.47
CA LEU A 59 1.92 -3.60 1.80
C LEU A 59 2.09 -4.05 0.33
N VAL A 60 2.97 -3.40 -0.42
CA VAL A 60 3.22 -3.73 -1.83
C VAL A 60 3.81 -5.14 -1.96
N LEU A 61 4.70 -5.54 -1.06
CA LEU A 61 5.24 -6.90 -1.04
C LEU A 61 4.13 -7.93 -0.76
N LEU A 62 3.29 -7.69 0.26
CA LEU A 62 2.16 -8.57 0.56
C LEU A 62 1.19 -8.68 -0.63
N HIS A 63 0.79 -7.54 -1.21
CA HIS A 63 -0.09 -7.52 -2.38
C HIS A 63 0.54 -8.19 -3.60
N GLY A 64 1.82 -7.92 -3.87
CA GLY A 64 2.58 -8.54 -4.96
C GLY A 64 2.70 -10.05 -4.79
N SER A 65 2.95 -10.54 -3.58
CA SER A 65 2.94 -11.98 -3.28
C SER A 65 1.57 -12.62 -3.51
N LEU A 66 0.48 -11.96 -3.12
CA LEU A 66 -0.87 -12.45 -3.43
C LEU A 66 -1.12 -12.50 -4.94
N GLY A 67 -0.69 -11.48 -5.69
CA GLY A 67 -0.82 -11.45 -7.15
C GLY A 67 0.00 -12.53 -7.86
N LEU A 68 1.25 -12.74 -7.44
CA LEU A 68 2.09 -13.81 -7.97
C LEU A 68 1.52 -15.20 -7.66
N SER A 69 0.89 -15.38 -6.49
CA SER A 69 0.25 -16.65 -6.12
C SER A 69 -0.94 -17.05 -7.01
N LEU A 70 -1.39 -16.19 -7.91
CA LEU A 70 -2.41 -16.55 -8.90
C LEU A 70 -1.86 -17.38 -10.05
N TYR A 71 -0.53 -17.45 -10.20
CA TYR A 71 0.16 -18.12 -11.29
C TYR A 71 0.87 -19.41 -10.88
N PHE A 72 0.85 -19.76 -9.59
CA PHE A 72 1.50 -20.95 -9.01
C PHE A 72 0.56 -21.60 -7.98
#